data_AF-A0A0C1QZW5-F1
#
_entry.id   AF-A0A0C1QZW5-F1
#
_cell.length_a   1.000
_cell.length_b   1.000
_cell.length_c   1.000
_cell.angle_alpha   90.00
_cell.angle_beta   90.00
_cell.angle_gamma   90.00
#
_symmetry.space_group_name_H-M   'P 1'
#
loop_
_entity.id
_entity.type
_entity.pdbx_description
1 polymer ?
#
loop_
_entity_poly.entity_id
_entity_poly.type
_entity_poly.pdbx_seq_one_letter_code
_entity_poly.pdbx_strand_id
1 'polypeptide(L)' 'MKPNQSVIPLKSNRKNSTSYDSHLYKERHLIKCFFGKIKHSRRTFSRFDKIANAFLNLVETLLWLG' A
#
# COMPACT_ATOMS: atom_id res chain seq x y z
N MET A 1 -24.13 -14.29 -6.14
CA MET A 1 -22.98 -13.55 -6.68
C MET A 1 -23.49 -12.21 -7.20
N LYS A 2 -23.10 -11.08 -6.62
CA LYS A 2 -23.54 -9.76 -7.12
C LYS A 2 -22.84 -9.48 -8.47
N PRO A 3 -23.55 -9.00 -9.50
CA PRO A 3 -22.94 -8.71 -10.79
C PRO A 3 -21.83 -7.69 -10.61
N ASN A 4 -20.77 -7.84 -11.40
CA ASN A 4 -19.53 -7.07 -11.34
C ASN A 4 -19.80 -5.61 -11.78
N GLN A 5 -20.38 -4.80 -10.88
CA GLN A 5 -20.67 -3.40 -11.16
C GLN A 5 -19.36 -2.63 -11.31
N SER A 6 -19.22 -1.90 -12.42
CA SER A 6 -18.08 -1.01 -12.65
C SER A 6 -18.10 0.13 -11.61
N VAL A 7 -17.27 0.00 -10.57
CA VAL A 7 -17.07 1.01 -9.49
C VAL A 7 -16.25 2.22 -9.96
N ILE A 8 -15.94 2.31 -11.26
CA ILE A 8 -15.15 3.41 -11.81
C ILE A 8 -16.11 4.54 -12.17
N PRO A 9 -15.95 5.75 -11.60
CA PRO A 9 -16.77 6.88 -11.94
C PRO A 9 -16.59 7.21 -13.41
N LEU A 10 -17.70 7.54 -14.06
CA LEU A 10 -17.68 7.96 -15.45
C LEU A 10 -17.08 9.36 -15.54
N LYS A 11 -16.42 9.64 -16.66
CA LYS A 11 -15.85 10.95 -16.93
C LYS A 11 -16.97 12.00 -16.91
N SER A 12 -16.74 13.15 -16.29
CA SER A 12 -17.73 14.23 -16.09
C SER A 12 -18.49 14.63 -17.37
N ASN A 13 -17.83 14.54 -18.53
CA ASN A 13 -18.38 14.95 -19.82
C ASN A 13 -19.28 13.90 -20.51
N ARG A 14 -19.60 12.77 -19.85
CA ARG A 14 -20.38 11.69 -20.47
C ARG A 14 -21.88 11.96 -20.33
N LYS A 15 -22.60 12.04 -21.47
CA LYS A 15 -24.05 12.29 -21.54
C LYS A 15 -24.91 11.27 -20.76
N ASN A 16 -24.48 10.00 -20.72
CA ASN A 16 -25.15 8.94 -19.97
C ASN A 16 -24.23 8.47 -18.83
N SER A 17 -24.42 9.04 -17.64
CA SER A 17 -23.76 8.58 -16.42
C SER A 17 -24.46 7.34 -15.88
N THR A 18 -23.77 6.20 -15.84
CA THR A 18 -24.25 5.03 -15.10
C THR A 18 -24.08 5.27 -13.60
N SER A 19 -25.03 4.81 -12.77
CA SER A 19 -24.84 4.85 -11.33
C SER A 19 -23.63 3.99 -10.95
N TYR A 20 -22.67 4.59 -10.23
CA TYR A 20 -21.54 3.88 -9.64
C TYR A 20 -21.66 3.98 -8.13
N ASP A 21 -21.16 2.98 -7.43
CA ASP A 21 -21.16 3.00 -5.97
C ASP A 21 -20.07 3.95 -5.46
N SER A 22 -20.51 5.13 -5.02
CA SER A 22 -19.62 6.15 -4.45
C SER A 22 -18.94 5.70 -3.15
N HIS A 23 -19.56 4.79 -2.40
CA HIS A 23 -19.00 4.25 -1.17
C HIS A 23 -17.81 3.35 -1.47
N LEU A 24 -17.98 2.39 -2.37
CA LEU A 24 -16.89 1.50 -2.81
C LEU A 24 -15.76 2.28 -3.51
N TYR A 25 -16.08 3.36 -4.24
CA TYR A 25 -15.06 4.22 -4.83
C TYR A 25 -14.20 4.93 -3.77
N LYS A 26 -14.81 5.43 -2.69
CA LYS A 26 -14.11 6.05 -1.57
C LYS A 26 -13.19 5.06 -0.85
N GLU A 27 -13.68 3.85 -0.57
CA GLU A 27 -12.85 2.79 0.02
C GLU A 27 -11.62 2.48 -0.84
N ARG A 28 -11.81 2.36 -2.16
CA ARG A 28 -10.71 2.09 -3.10
C ARG A 28 -9.68 3.23 -3.12
N HIS A 29 -10.14 4.48 -2.96
CA HIS A 29 -9.25 5.63 -2.83
C HIS A 29 -8.39 5.56 -1.56
N LEU A 30 -8.96 5.15 -0.43
CA LEU A 30 -8.22 4.97 0.83
C LEU A 30 -7.12 3.92 0.68
N ILE A 31 -7.44 2.77 0.08
CA ILE A 31 -6.47 1.70 -0.20
C ILE A 31 -5.33 2.25 -1.09
N LYS A 32 -5.67 2.99 -2.15
CA LYS A 32 -4.69 3.61 -3.05
C LYS A 32 -3.78 4.61 -2.30
N CYS A 33 -4.34 5.47 -1.46
CA CYS A 33 -3.57 6.42 -0.65
C CYS A 33 -2.66 5.71 0.35
N PHE A 34 -3.14 4.63 0.98
CA PHE A 34 -2.35 3.81 1.89
C PHE A 34 -1.13 3.19 1.22
N PHE A 35 -1.32 2.50 0.09
CA PHE A 35 -0.20 1.94 -0.69
C PHE A 35 0.72 3.03 -1.24
N GLY A 36 0.19 4.20 -1.58
CA GLY A 36 1.00 5.37 -1.96
C GLY A 36 1.95 5.80 -0.84
N LYS A 37 1.46 5.88 0.39
CA LYS A 37 2.27 6.19 1.58
C LYS A 37 3.32 5.12 1.85
N ILE A 38 2.97 3.83 1.77
CA ILE A 38 3.93 2.72 1.92
C ILE A 38 5.04 2.82 0.87
N LYS A 39 4.67 3.05 -0.39
CA LYS A 39 5.62 3.14 -1.50
C LYS A 39 6.56 4.35 -1.34
N HIS A 40 6.05 5.47 -0.85
CA HIS A 40 6.84 6.66 -0.56
C HIS A 40 7.85 6.41 0.58
N SER A 41 7.44 5.72 1.64
CA SER A 41 8.27 5.41 2.80
C SER A 41 9.21 4.21 2.62
N ARG A 42 9.28 3.63 1.41
CA ARG A 42 10.04 2.39 1.13
C ARG A 42 11.53 2.53 1.42
N ARG A 43 12.14 3.69 1.13
CA ARG A 43 13.58 3.93 1.38
C ARG A 43 13.90 3.91 2.88
N THR A 44 13.03 4.47 3.71
CA THR A 44 13.19 4.49 5.16
C THR A 44 13.02 3.10 5.75
N PHE A 45 12.01 2.34 5.29
CA PHE A 45 11.82 0.95 5.69
C PHE A 45 13.03 0.06 5.36
N SER A 46 13.56 0.15 4.14
CA SER A 46 14.75 -0.61 3.74
C SER A 46 16.03 -0.23 4.51
N ARG A 47 16.10 0.98 5.11
CA ARG A 47 17.22 1.37 5.98
C ARG A 47 17.13 0.70 7.34
N PHE A 48 15.93 0.61 7.92
CA PHE A 48 15.71 -0.11 9.17
C PHE A 48 16.03 -1.61 9.04
N ASP A 49 15.64 -2.22 7.93
CA ASP A 49 15.95 -3.63 7.65
C ASP A 49 17.46 -3.90 7.65
N LYS A 50 18.24 -3.02 7.01
CA LYS A 50 19.71 -3.10 7.02
C LYS A 50 20.31 -2.93 8.42
N ILE A 51 19.77 -2.01 9.21
CA ILE A 51 20.20 -1.76 10.58
C ILE A 51 19.90 -3.01 11.44
N ALA A 52 18.70 -3.57 11.34
CA ALA A 52 18.32 -4.79 12.05
C ALA A 52 19.25 -5.96 11.71
N ASN A 53 19.54 -6.18 10.42
CA ASN A 53 20.48 -7.21 9.99
C ASN A 53 21.91 -6.97 10.52
N ALA A 54 22.38 -5.72 10.55
CA ALA A 54 23.69 -5.39 11.12
C ALA A 54 23.75 -5.68 12.63
N PHE A 55 22.69 -5.37 13.38
CA PHE A 55 22.60 -5.70 14.81
C PHE A 55 22.57 -7.22 15.06
N LEU A 56 21.81 -7.98 14.26
CA LEU A 56 21.77 -9.44 14.38
C LEU A 56 23.15 -10.07 14.15
N ASN A 57 23.85 -9.64 13.10
CA ASN A 57 25.20 -10.11 12.80
C ASN A 57 26.20 -9.78 13.92
N LEU A 58 26.05 -8.62 14.58
CA LEU A 58 26.87 -8.25 15.74
C LEU A 58 26.61 -9.18 16.94
N VAL A 59 25.35 -9.53 17.20
CA VAL A 59 25.02 -10.48 18.29
C VAL A 59 25.56 -11.87 17.97
N GLU A 60 25.44 -12.33 16.74
CA GLU A 60 25.96 -13.64 16.30
C GLU A 60 27.48 -13.72 16.42
N THR A 61 28.20 -12.66 16.00
CA THR A 61 29.67 -12.61 16.14
C THR A 61 30.12 -12.58 17.60
N LEU A 62 29.39 -11.88 18.48
CA LEU A 62 29.68 -11.87 19.92
C LEU A 62 29.43 -13.24 20.58
N LEU A 63 28.39 -13.95 20.15
CA LEU A 63 28.11 -15.32 20.61
C LEU A 63 29.17 -16.31 20.14
N TRP A 64 29.76 -16.12 18.96
CA TRP A 64 30.81 -16.98 18.44
C TRP A 64 32.18 -16.73 19.09
N LEU A 65 32.43 -15.50 19.55
CA LEU A 65 33.70 -15.09 20.14
C LEU A 65 33.78 -15.32 21.67
N GLY A 66 32.63 -15.54 22.33
CA GLY A 66 32.53 -15.85 23.76
C GLY A 66 32.54 -17.34 24.04
#